data_AF-A0A523U277-F1
#
_entry.id   AF-A0A523U277-F1
#
_cell.length_a   1.000
_cell.length_b   1.000
_cell.length_c   1.000
_cell.angle_alpha   90.00
_cell.angle_beta   90.00
_cell.angle_gamma   90.00
#
_symmetry.space_group_name_H-M   'P 1'
#
loop_
_entity.id
_entity.type
_entity.pdbx_description
1 polymer ?
#
loop_
_entity_poly.entity_id
_entity_poly.type
_entity_poly.pdbx_seq_one_letter_code
_entity_poly.pdbx_strand_id
1 'polypeptide(L)'
;MTTPFTHAFAGFAAGKIFAPKKMPVRFWVLSAICPVVPDIDGIGHMMGVPYEHFFGHRGFFHSPFFALLVGLAVTAVFFSKGSAFSKRWWLLVLYFLFITATHGILDAMTDGGLGVAFLSPVSNARFFLPLRPFAVGPIGIMEFLNLWGLFLVVSEIFFILVPVSFAFVLSYVIRAIILSRRARLHSQAQSKNHQS
;
A
#
# COMPACT_ATOMS: atom_id res chain seq x y z
N MET A 1 -12.36 -6.29 -7.28
CA MET A 1 -11.23 -5.65 -6.57
C MET A 1 -10.63 -4.54 -7.40
N THR A 2 -9.92 -3.60 -6.78
CA THR A 2 -9.00 -2.73 -7.52
C THR A 2 -7.84 -3.58 -8.08
N THR A 3 -7.22 -3.14 -9.18
CA THR A 3 -6.24 -3.99 -9.87
C THR A 3 -4.96 -4.19 -9.05
N PRO A 4 -4.29 -5.34 -9.16
CA PRO A 4 -2.97 -5.57 -8.58
C PRO A 4 -1.93 -4.50 -8.95
N PHE A 5 -2.01 -3.95 -10.16
CA PHE A 5 -1.13 -2.87 -10.61
C PHE A 5 -1.31 -1.60 -9.79
N THR A 6 -2.54 -1.23 -9.48
CA THR A 6 -2.87 -0.08 -8.64
C THR A 6 -2.36 -0.24 -7.22
N HIS A 7 -2.51 -1.43 -6.64
CA HIS A 7 -1.95 -1.74 -5.32
C HIS A 7 -0.43 -1.66 -5.30
N ALA A 8 0.23 -2.23 -6.31
CA ALA A 8 1.68 -2.16 -6.44
C ALA A 8 2.18 -0.72 -6.58
N PHE A 9 1.51 0.09 -7.40
CA PHE A 9 1.82 1.51 -7.56
C PHE A 9 1.65 2.28 -6.25
N ALA A 10 0.52 2.08 -5.55
CA ALA A 10 0.23 2.76 -4.29
C ALA A 10 1.30 2.47 -3.22
N GLY A 11 1.70 1.21 -3.05
CA GLY A 11 2.75 0.85 -2.09
C GLY A 11 4.13 1.39 -2.47
N PHE A 12 4.50 1.35 -3.75
CA PHE A 12 5.75 1.94 -4.22
C PHE A 12 5.79 3.46 -3.98
N ALA A 13 4.70 4.16 -4.31
CA ALA A 13 4.56 5.60 -4.08
C ALA A 13 4.60 5.94 -2.57
N ALA A 14 3.93 5.16 -1.73
CA ALA A 14 4.03 5.30 -0.28
C ALA A 14 5.48 5.15 0.21
N GLY A 15 6.25 4.22 -0.36
CA GLY A 15 7.69 4.12 -0.11
C GLY A 15 8.43 5.40 -0.43
N LYS A 16 8.14 6.05 -1.55
CA LYS A 16 8.78 7.31 -1.95
C LYS A 16 8.40 8.48 -1.04
N ILE A 17 7.17 8.48 -0.53
CA ILE A 17 6.64 9.53 0.36
C ILE A 17 7.17 9.37 1.79
N PHE A 18 7.23 8.14 2.31
CA PHE A 18 7.50 7.90 3.74
C PHE A 18 8.93 7.42 4.03
N ALA A 19 9.64 6.80 3.09
CA ALA A 19 10.97 6.26 3.37
C ALA A 19 11.96 7.38 3.75
N PRO A 20 12.76 7.18 4.81
CA PRO A 20 13.87 8.05 5.14
C PRO A 20 15.11 7.71 4.28
N LYS A 21 15.73 8.73 3.67
CA LYS A 21 17.01 8.61 2.92
C LYS A 21 17.03 7.45 1.90
N LYS A 22 18.22 6.89 1.60
CA LYS A 22 18.43 5.76 0.69
C LYS A 22 18.03 4.45 1.36
N MET A 23 17.19 3.67 0.69
CA MET A 23 16.76 2.32 1.09
C MET A 23 17.30 1.27 0.11
N PRO A 24 17.56 0.02 0.55
CA PRO A 24 18.07 -1.04 -0.32
C PRO A 24 17.03 -1.43 -1.39
N VAL A 25 17.47 -1.99 -2.52
CA VAL A 25 16.59 -2.38 -3.64
C VAL A 25 15.43 -3.27 -3.18
N ARG A 26 15.71 -4.25 -2.31
CA ARG A 26 14.69 -5.16 -1.76
C ARG A 26 13.54 -4.44 -1.05
N PHE A 27 13.79 -3.29 -0.41
CA PHE A 27 12.72 -2.50 0.20
C PHE A 27 11.73 -2.03 -0.86
N TRP A 28 12.22 -1.47 -1.96
CA TRP A 28 11.36 -0.95 -3.04
C TRP A 28 10.57 -2.04 -3.75
N VAL A 29 11.20 -3.21 -3.97
CA VAL A 29 10.53 -4.38 -4.54
C VAL A 29 9.41 -4.85 -3.62
N LEU A 30 9.70 -5.01 -2.32
CA LEU A 30 8.71 -5.43 -1.33
C LEU A 30 7.59 -4.40 -1.15
N SER A 31 7.90 -3.10 -1.25
CA SER A 31 6.89 -2.03 -1.22
C SER A 31 5.87 -2.13 -2.36
N ALA A 32 6.27 -2.66 -3.52
CA ALA A 32 5.35 -2.90 -4.64
C ALA A 32 4.61 -4.24 -4.50
N ILE A 33 5.24 -5.27 -3.93
CA ILE A 33 4.67 -6.61 -3.85
C ILE A 33 3.69 -6.76 -2.67
N CYS A 34 4.04 -6.28 -1.47
CA CYS A 34 3.25 -6.53 -0.26
C CYS A 34 1.78 -6.08 -0.38
N PRO A 35 1.46 -4.91 -0.96
CA PRO A 35 0.07 -4.51 -1.18
C PRO A 35 -0.71 -5.49 -2.05
N VAL A 36 -0.08 -6.26 -2.95
CA VAL A 36 -0.75 -7.20 -3.86
C VAL A 36 -1.03 -8.55 -3.21
N VAL A 37 -0.29 -8.91 -2.16
CA VAL A 37 -0.35 -10.22 -1.50
C VAL A 37 -1.76 -10.65 -1.07
N PRO A 38 -2.66 -9.77 -0.59
CA PRO A 38 -4.01 -10.17 -0.21
C PRO A 38 -4.81 -10.89 -1.31
N ASP A 39 -4.62 -10.54 -2.59
CA ASP A 39 -5.34 -11.16 -3.71
C ASP A 39 -4.87 -12.58 -4.08
N ILE A 40 -3.91 -13.15 -3.33
CA ILE A 40 -3.59 -14.58 -3.42
C ILE A 40 -4.84 -15.45 -3.12
N ASP A 41 -5.82 -14.90 -2.41
CA ASP A 41 -7.12 -15.54 -2.19
C ASP A 41 -7.91 -15.83 -3.48
N GLY A 42 -7.56 -15.18 -4.60
CA GLY A 42 -8.07 -15.51 -5.93
C GLY A 42 -7.75 -16.94 -6.36
N ILE A 43 -6.64 -17.53 -5.88
CA ILE A 43 -6.34 -18.95 -6.09
C ILE A 43 -7.38 -19.83 -5.38
N GLY A 44 -7.74 -19.46 -4.14
CA GLY A 44 -8.80 -20.15 -3.39
C GLY A 44 -10.12 -20.10 -4.14
N HIS A 45 -10.46 -18.94 -4.71
CA HIS A 45 -11.66 -18.79 -5.54
C HIS A 45 -11.64 -19.72 -6.77
N MET A 46 -10.51 -19.82 -7.48
CA MET A 46 -10.34 -20.76 -8.59
C MET A 46 -10.46 -22.23 -8.17
N MET A 47 -10.11 -22.55 -6.92
CA MET A 47 -10.25 -23.88 -6.33
C MET A 47 -11.66 -24.14 -5.75
N GLY A 48 -12.60 -23.22 -5.92
CA GLY A 48 -13.99 -23.37 -5.48
C GLY A 48 -14.28 -22.90 -4.06
N VAL A 49 -13.38 -22.14 -3.41
CA VAL A 49 -13.66 -21.51 -2.12
C VAL A 49 -14.75 -20.44 -2.31
N PRO A 50 -15.88 -20.51 -1.58
CA PRO A 50 -16.95 -19.53 -1.69
C PRO A 50 -16.49 -18.12 -1.28
N TYR A 51 -17.05 -17.08 -1.89
CA TYR A 51 -16.67 -15.67 -1.63
C TYR A 51 -16.92 -15.29 -0.15
N GLU A 52 -18.06 -15.69 0.39
CA GLU A 52 -18.45 -15.44 1.78
C GLU A 52 -17.60 -16.20 2.82
N HIS A 53 -16.83 -17.20 2.39
CA HIS A 53 -16.00 -17.99 3.28
C HIS A 53 -14.93 -17.14 4.00
N PHE A 54 -14.42 -17.62 5.13
CA PHE A 54 -13.36 -16.94 5.88
C PHE A 54 -12.10 -16.68 5.04
N PHE A 55 -11.69 -17.68 4.25
CA PHE A 55 -10.62 -17.58 3.23
C PHE A 55 -11.14 -17.23 1.83
N GLY A 56 -12.42 -16.88 1.71
CA GLY A 56 -12.97 -16.38 0.46
C GLY A 56 -12.43 -14.99 0.11
N HIS A 57 -12.70 -14.55 -1.12
CA HIS A 57 -12.19 -13.28 -1.61
C HIS A 57 -12.59 -12.11 -0.68
N ARG A 58 -11.68 -11.15 -0.43
CA ARG A 58 -11.89 -10.03 0.52
C ARG A 58 -12.15 -10.47 1.98
N GLY A 59 -11.74 -11.69 2.27
CA GLY A 59 -11.83 -12.35 3.56
C GLY A 59 -10.70 -11.98 4.51
N PHE A 60 -10.18 -13.01 5.18
CA PHE A 60 -9.04 -12.91 6.09
C PHE A 60 -7.84 -12.17 5.50
N PHE A 61 -7.52 -12.42 4.23
CA PHE A 61 -6.36 -11.85 3.55
C PHE A 61 -6.41 -10.32 3.38
N HIS A 62 -7.59 -9.71 3.37
CA HIS A 62 -7.76 -8.27 3.19
C HIS A 62 -7.85 -7.50 4.53
N SER A 63 -7.67 -8.20 5.65
CA SER A 63 -7.78 -7.63 6.99
C SER A 63 -6.50 -6.92 7.47
N PRO A 64 -6.61 -5.94 8.38
CA PRO A 64 -5.45 -5.35 9.07
C PRO A 64 -4.64 -6.37 9.86
N PHE A 65 -5.28 -7.43 10.38
CA PHE A 65 -4.58 -8.50 11.07
C PHE A 65 -3.66 -9.27 10.12
N PHE A 66 -4.15 -9.66 8.94
CA PHE A 66 -3.29 -10.28 7.93
C PHE A 66 -2.17 -9.34 7.48
N ALA A 67 -2.47 -8.06 7.29
CA ALA A 67 -1.45 -7.05 6.99
C ALA A 67 -0.35 -6.96 8.06
N LEU A 68 -0.71 -7.09 9.35
CA LEU A 68 0.27 -7.19 10.44
C LEU A 68 1.14 -8.44 10.31
N LEU A 69 0.56 -9.60 10.00
CA LEU A 69 1.31 -10.85 9.77
C LEU A 69 2.31 -10.69 8.62
N VAL A 70 1.88 -10.09 7.50
CA VAL A 70 2.76 -9.78 6.36
C VAL A 70 3.88 -8.84 6.79
N GLY A 71 3.56 -7.75 7.50
CA GLY A 71 4.55 -6.78 7.97
C GLY A 71 5.60 -7.40 8.90
N LEU A 72 5.18 -8.27 9.81
CA LEU A 72 6.07 -9.05 10.68
C LEU A 72 6.93 -10.01 9.87
N ALA A 73 6.33 -10.83 9.00
CA ALA A 73 7.04 -11.84 8.22
C ALA A 73 8.08 -11.22 7.28
N VAL A 74 7.70 -10.19 6.52
CA VAL A 74 8.59 -9.50 5.57
C VAL A 74 9.75 -8.84 6.31
N THR A 75 9.48 -8.17 7.42
CA THR A 75 10.55 -7.54 8.21
C THR A 75 11.46 -8.59 8.84
N ALA A 76 10.88 -9.67 9.38
CA ALA A 76 11.59 -10.80 9.96
C ALA A 76 12.60 -11.41 8.97
N VAL A 77 12.12 -11.75 7.77
CA VAL A 77 12.91 -12.46 6.74
C VAL A 77 13.94 -11.55 6.06
N PHE A 78 13.56 -10.32 5.69
CA PHE A 78 14.39 -9.49 4.80
C PHE A 78 15.20 -8.39 5.52
N PHE A 79 14.91 -8.09 6.78
CA PHE A 79 15.47 -6.93 7.48
C PHE A 79 16.00 -7.19 8.91
N SER A 80 15.98 -8.43 9.41
CA SER A 80 16.35 -8.73 10.81
C SER A 80 17.82 -8.96 11.10
N LYS A 81 18.71 -9.04 10.10
CA LYS A 81 20.14 -9.34 10.34
C LYS A 81 20.76 -8.30 11.30
N GLY A 82 21.06 -8.73 12.52
CA GLY A 82 21.73 -7.95 13.58
C GLY A 82 20.91 -6.82 14.23
N SER A 83 19.60 -6.71 13.97
CA SER A 83 18.79 -5.60 14.48
C SER A 83 17.31 -5.92 14.72
N ALA A 84 16.99 -7.21 14.91
CA ALA A 84 15.65 -7.67 15.28
C ALA A 84 15.14 -6.92 16.52
N PHE A 85 13.84 -6.60 16.54
CA PHE A 85 13.16 -5.87 17.62
C PHE A 85 13.68 -4.45 17.93
N SER A 86 14.63 -3.93 17.15
CA SER A 86 15.04 -2.53 17.26
C SER A 86 13.90 -1.57 16.89
N LYS A 87 14.03 -0.29 17.27
CA LYS A 87 13.08 0.76 16.83
C LYS A 87 12.92 0.79 15.31
N ARG A 88 14.02 0.62 14.56
CA ARG A 88 14.00 0.58 13.09
C ARG A 88 13.21 -0.63 12.57
N TRP A 89 13.35 -1.78 13.23
CA TRP A 89 12.64 -3.00 12.88
C TRP A 89 11.12 -2.80 13.00
N TRP A 90 10.65 -2.28 14.14
CA TRP A 90 9.22 -1.98 14.32
C TRP A 90 8.69 -0.93 13.35
N LEU A 91 9.49 0.08 13.00
CA LEU A 91 9.09 1.05 11.95
C LEU A 91 8.90 0.39 10.58
N LEU A 92 9.70 -0.62 10.24
CA LEU A 92 9.52 -1.39 9.01
C LEU A 92 8.28 -2.28 9.07
N VAL A 93 8.02 -2.94 10.21
CA VAL A 93 6.79 -3.71 10.41
C VAL A 93 5.56 -2.83 10.22
N LEU A 94 5.52 -1.67 10.87
CA LEU A 94 4.43 -0.71 10.73
C LEU A 94 4.29 -0.24 9.28
N TYR A 95 5.40 0.08 8.62
CA TYR A 95 5.38 0.49 7.22
C TYR A 95 4.77 -0.59 6.31
N PHE A 96 5.24 -1.84 6.41
CA PHE A 96 4.73 -2.95 5.59
C PHE A 96 3.29 -3.32 5.93
N LEU A 97 2.89 -3.21 7.21
CA LEU A 97 1.50 -3.32 7.63
C LEU A 97 0.65 -2.26 6.92
N PHE A 98 1.02 -0.99 7.01
CA PHE A 98 0.21 0.10 6.45
C PHE A 98 0.01 -0.04 4.94
N ILE A 99 1.08 -0.29 4.18
CA ILE A 99 0.95 -0.44 2.72
C ILE A 99 0.22 -1.73 2.32
N THR A 100 0.23 -2.77 3.15
CA THR A 100 -0.57 -3.98 2.88
C THR A 100 -2.04 -3.73 3.21
N ALA A 101 -2.32 -3.05 4.33
CA ALA A 101 -3.67 -2.70 4.75
C ALA A 101 -4.36 -1.73 3.78
N THR A 102 -3.61 -0.94 2.99
CA THR A 102 -4.22 -0.10 1.93
C THR A 102 -4.97 -0.94 0.90
N HIS A 103 -4.64 -2.22 0.75
CA HIS A 103 -5.35 -3.13 -0.15
C HIS A 103 -6.84 -3.24 0.21
N GLY A 104 -7.13 -3.69 1.43
CA GLY A 104 -8.51 -3.81 1.91
C GLY A 104 -9.23 -2.45 1.97
N ILE A 105 -8.52 -1.36 2.26
CA ILE A 105 -9.10 -0.01 2.24
C ILE A 105 -9.58 0.36 0.85
N LEU A 106 -8.72 0.23 -0.18
CA LEU A 106 -9.09 0.53 -1.57
C LEU A 106 -10.21 -0.39 -2.06
N ASP A 107 -10.17 -1.66 -1.67
CA ASP A 107 -11.23 -2.61 -2.05
C ASP A 107 -12.59 -2.29 -1.42
N ALA A 108 -12.61 -1.79 -0.18
CA ALA A 108 -13.84 -1.34 0.47
C ALA A 108 -14.41 -0.04 -0.12
N MET A 109 -13.63 0.69 -0.91
CA MET A 109 -14.07 1.87 -1.68
C MET A 109 -14.56 1.51 -3.09
N THR A 110 -14.61 0.22 -3.45
CA THR A 110 -15.27 -0.21 -4.69
C THR A 110 -16.79 -0.24 -4.53
N ASP A 111 -17.52 -0.07 -5.62
CA ASP A 111 -18.98 -0.03 -5.65
C ASP A 111 -19.69 -1.41 -5.71
N GLY A 112 -18.95 -2.51 -5.61
CA GLY A 112 -19.52 -3.86 -5.62
C GLY A 112 -18.71 -4.93 -4.90
N GLY A 113 -19.23 -6.17 -4.94
CA GLY A 113 -18.76 -7.30 -4.13
C GLY A 113 -19.48 -7.40 -2.78
N LEU A 114 -18.88 -8.10 -1.81
CA LEU A 114 -19.45 -8.24 -0.46
C LEU A 114 -18.95 -7.20 0.55
N GLY A 115 -17.90 -6.44 0.20
CA GLY A 115 -17.13 -5.61 1.13
C GLY A 115 -15.90 -6.37 1.65
N VAL A 116 -15.24 -5.81 2.67
CA VAL A 116 -13.98 -6.35 3.24
C VAL A 116 -14.17 -6.71 4.71
N ALA A 117 -13.64 -7.86 5.16
CA ALA A 117 -13.62 -8.19 6.59
C ALA A 117 -12.46 -7.55 7.34
N PHE A 118 -12.59 -6.26 7.63
CA PHE A 118 -11.63 -5.53 8.46
C PHE A 118 -11.47 -6.09 9.88
N LEU A 119 -12.48 -6.78 10.40
CA LEU A 119 -12.47 -7.34 11.76
C LEU A 119 -12.00 -8.81 11.80
N SER A 120 -11.58 -9.37 10.67
CA SER A 120 -11.00 -10.71 10.64
C SER A 120 -9.67 -10.73 11.43
N PRO A 121 -9.38 -11.76 12.24
CA PRO A 121 -10.07 -13.06 12.31
C PRO A 121 -11.22 -13.13 13.32
N VAL A 122 -11.49 -12.06 14.07
CA VAL A 122 -12.52 -12.06 15.13
C VAL A 122 -13.93 -12.13 14.54
N SER A 123 -14.15 -11.46 13.41
CA SER A 123 -15.43 -11.49 12.70
C SER A 123 -15.23 -11.51 11.19
N ASN A 124 -16.08 -12.26 10.50
CA ASN A 124 -16.12 -12.31 9.05
C ASN A 124 -17.08 -11.26 8.45
N ALA A 125 -17.63 -10.36 9.27
CA ALA A 125 -18.51 -9.29 8.81
C ALA A 125 -17.81 -8.43 7.75
N ARG A 126 -18.51 -8.13 6.66
CA ARG A 126 -17.98 -7.42 5.49
C ARG A 126 -18.46 -5.97 5.49
N PHE A 127 -17.53 -5.05 5.29
CA PHE A 127 -17.80 -3.62 5.32
C PHE A 127 -17.33 -2.94 4.04
N PHE A 128 -18.13 -1.99 3.59
CA PHE A 128 -17.72 -0.99 2.62
C PHE A 128 -17.39 0.32 3.34
N LEU A 129 -16.57 1.16 2.71
CA LEU A 129 -16.42 2.54 3.13
C LEU A 129 -17.60 3.38 2.60
N PRO A 130 -17.97 4.50 3.27
CA PRO A 130 -19.10 5.32 2.84
C PRO A 130 -18.91 5.92 1.45
N LEU A 131 -17.68 6.29 1.11
CA LEU A 131 -17.31 6.78 -0.22
C LEU A 131 -16.82 5.61 -1.08
N ARG A 132 -17.51 5.38 -2.19
CA ARG A 132 -17.20 4.31 -3.15
C ARG A 132 -17.04 4.87 -4.56
N PRO A 133 -15.93 5.56 -4.86
CA PRO A 133 -15.76 6.25 -6.13
C PRO A 133 -15.27 5.31 -7.24
N PHE A 134 -14.84 4.10 -6.90
CA PHE A 134 -14.21 3.17 -7.82
C PHE A 134 -15.19 2.10 -8.30
N ALA A 135 -15.13 1.79 -9.60
CA ALA A 135 -15.83 0.64 -10.15
C ALA A 135 -15.23 -0.66 -9.61
N VAL A 136 -16.06 -1.65 -9.29
CA VAL A 136 -15.58 -2.97 -8.90
C VAL A 136 -14.99 -3.71 -10.11
N GLY A 137 -13.71 -4.07 -10.02
CA GLY A 137 -13.07 -4.95 -10.99
C GLY A 137 -13.52 -6.41 -10.83
N PRO A 138 -13.64 -7.16 -11.94
CA PRO A 138 -13.98 -8.58 -11.92
C PRO A 138 -12.89 -9.41 -11.22
N ILE A 139 -13.27 -10.58 -10.69
CA ILE A 139 -12.32 -11.55 -10.11
C ILE A 139 -11.63 -12.35 -11.22
N GLY A 140 -12.25 -12.45 -12.41
CA GLY A 140 -11.74 -13.15 -13.59
C GLY A 140 -10.99 -12.25 -14.58
N ILE A 141 -9.98 -12.84 -15.25
CA ILE A 141 -9.15 -12.18 -16.28
C ILE A 141 -9.93 -11.95 -17.58
N MET A 142 -10.90 -12.81 -17.90
CA MET A 142 -11.62 -12.75 -19.18
C MET A 142 -12.50 -11.50 -19.28
N GLU A 143 -13.07 -11.09 -18.15
CA GLU A 143 -13.90 -9.89 -18.02
C GLU A 143 -13.05 -8.60 -17.95
N PHE A 144 -11.74 -8.71 -17.73
CA PHE A 144 -10.80 -7.59 -17.78
C PHE A 144 -10.40 -7.21 -19.22
N LEU A 145 -10.56 -8.11 -20.19
CA LEU A 145 -10.13 -7.88 -21.59
C LEU A 145 -11.17 -7.19 -22.47
N ASN A 146 -12.28 -6.73 -21.90
CA ASN A 146 -13.36 -6.04 -22.62
C ASN A 146 -13.38 -4.52 -22.30
N LEU A 147 -14.38 -3.80 -22.82
CA LEU A 147 -14.56 -2.36 -22.57
C LEU A 147 -14.74 -2.01 -21.07
N TRP A 148 -15.22 -2.95 -20.25
CA TRP A 148 -15.36 -2.77 -18.81
C TRP A 148 -14.00 -2.72 -18.11
N GLY A 149 -13.06 -3.58 -18.51
CA GLY A 149 -11.68 -3.53 -18.03
C GLY A 149 -10.98 -2.20 -18.36
N LEU A 150 -11.24 -1.63 -19.53
CA LEU A 150 -10.74 -0.29 -19.88
C LEU A 150 -11.34 0.79 -18.96
N PHE A 151 -12.65 0.76 -18.72
CA PHE A 151 -13.32 1.69 -17.81
C PHE A 151 -12.76 1.59 -16.38
N LEU A 152 -12.50 0.37 -15.90
CA LEU A 152 -11.85 0.13 -14.61
C LEU A 152 -10.48 0.81 -14.53
N VAL A 153 -9.61 0.56 -15.51
CA VAL A 153 -8.26 1.16 -15.54
C VAL A 153 -8.33 2.69 -15.55
N VAL A 154 -9.25 3.28 -16.34
CA VAL A 154 -9.44 4.73 -16.38
C VAL A 154 -9.92 5.26 -15.01
N SER A 155 -10.88 4.59 -14.38
CA SER A 155 -11.35 4.95 -13.03
C SER A 155 -10.21 4.95 -12.00
N GLU A 156 -9.40 3.89 -12.00
CA GLU A 156 -8.24 3.78 -11.11
C GLU A 156 -7.19 4.86 -11.38
N ILE A 157 -6.95 5.21 -12.64
CA ILE A 157 -6.03 6.30 -13.00
C ILE A 157 -6.49 7.61 -12.35
N PHE A 158 -7.76 7.99 -12.54
CA PHE A 158 -8.26 9.28 -12.09
C PHE A 158 -8.37 9.39 -10.58
N PHE A 159 -8.87 8.34 -9.91
CA PHE A 159 -9.17 8.42 -8.49
C PHE A 159 -8.06 7.89 -7.57
N ILE A 160 -7.09 7.12 -8.10
CA ILE A 160 -5.98 6.57 -7.29
C ILE A 160 -4.64 7.08 -7.79
N LEU A 161 -4.27 6.80 -9.04
CA LEU A 161 -2.91 7.11 -9.52
C LEU A 161 -2.65 8.62 -9.55
N VAL A 162 -3.61 9.44 -10.00
CA VAL A 162 -3.46 10.90 -10.05
C VAL A 162 -3.30 11.49 -8.64
N PRO A 163 -4.19 11.23 -7.66
CA PRO A 163 -4.02 11.75 -6.29
C PRO A 163 -2.74 11.27 -5.61
N VAL A 164 -2.36 9.99 -5.79
CA VAL A 164 -1.14 9.42 -5.21
C VAL A 164 0.11 10.05 -5.85
N SER A 165 0.10 10.24 -7.17
CA SER A 165 1.20 10.92 -7.88
C SER A 165 1.32 12.38 -7.44
N PHE A 166 0.19 13.07 -7.27
CA PHE A 166 0.16 14.44 -6.77
C PHE A 166 0.73 14.53 -5.36
N ALA A 167 0.31 13.66 -4.44
CA ALA A 167 0.85 13.60 -3.08
C ALA A 167 2.36 13.31 -3.08
N PHE A 168 2.82 12.43 -3.97
CA PHE A 168 4.24 12.14 -4.14
C PHE A 168 5.03 13.38 -4.61
N VAL A 169 4.58 14.07 -5.67
CA VAL A 169 5.23 15.28 -6.19
C VAL A 169 5.26 16.38 -5.13
N LEU A 170 4.13 16.60 -4.44
CA LEU A 170 4.04 17.58 -3.37
C LEU A 170 5.03 17.28 -2.23
N SER A 171 5.08 16.03 -1.77
CA SER A 171 6.05 15.59 -0.77
C SER A 171 7.50 15.80 -1.23
N TYR A 172 7.79 15.54 -2.50
CA TYR A 172 9.12 15.74 -3.07
C TYR A 172 9.52 17.23 -3.08
N VAL A 173 8.63 18.11 -3.55
CA VAL A 173 8.86 19.56 -3.59
C VAL A 173 9.07 20.12 -2.18
N ILE A 174 8.22 19.75 -1.21
CA ILE A 174 8.35 20.19 0.18
C ILE A 174 9.71 19.78 0.76
N ARG A 175 10.13 18.52 0.55
CA ARG A 175 11.43 18.03 1.01
C ARG A 175 12.59 18.81 0.36
N ALA A 176 12.52 19.08 -0.95
CA ALA A 176 13.54 19.83 -1.66
C ALA A 176 13.69 21.27 -1.12
N ILE A 177 12.57 21.94 -0.82
CA ILE A 177 12.55 23.29 -0.24
C ILE A 177 13.17 23.28 1.17
N ILE A 178 12.79 22.34 2.02
CA ILE A 178 13.31 22.23 3.41
C ILE A 178 14.82 21.99 3.39
N LEU A 179 15.31 21.06 2.55
CA LEU A 179 16.74 20.78 2.44
C LEU A 179 17.52 21.99 1.91
N SER A 180 16.98 22.68 0.91
CA SER A 180 17.57 23.91 0.36
C SER A 180 17.65 25.04 1.38
N ARG A 181 16.66 25.15 2.28
CA ARG A 181 16.67 26.13 3.38
C ARG A 181 17.71 25.77 4.44
N ARG A 182 17.79 24.49 4.84
CA ARG A 182 18.79 24.01 5.81
C ARG A 182 20.21 24.22 5.32
N ALA A 183 20.50 23.93 4.05
CA ALA A 183 21.81 24.15 3.46
C ALA A 183 22.21 25.64 3.50
N ARG A 184 21.29 26.55 3.12
CA ARG A 184 21.53 27.99 3.18
C ARG A 184 21.80 28.50 4.60
N LEU A 185 21.03 28.08 5.58
CA LEU A 185 21.23 28.47 6.99
C LEU A 185 22.59 27.98 7.52
N HIS A 186 23.00 26.75 7.14
CA HIS A 186 24.30 26.22 7.53
C HIS A 186 25.47 27.02 6.91
N SER A 187 25.39 27.37 5.63
CA SER A 187 26.38 28.21 4.96
C SER A 187 26.49 29.61 5.58
N GLN A 188 25.36 30.24 5.95
CA GLN A 188 25.34 31.54 6.62
C GLN A 188 25.90 31.50 8.04
N ALA A 189 25.69 30.41 8.78
CA ALA A 189 26.28 30.22 10.10
C ALA A 189 27.80 30.06 10.02
N GLN A 190 28.30 29.31 9.03
CA GLN A 190 29.74 29.14 8.80
C GLN A 190 30.45 30.44 8.37
N SER A 191 29.82 31.26 7.53
CA SER A 191 30.41 32.54 7.13
C SER A 191 30.53 33.54 8.29
N LYS A 192 29.58 33.53 9.24
CA LYS A 192 29.63 34.39 10.43
C LYS A 192 30.73 34.00 11.41
N ASN A 193 31.01 32.70 11.58
CA ASN A 193 32.07 32.21 12.48
C ASN A 193 33.49 32.41 11.94
N HIS A 194 33.68 32.67 10.65
CA HIS A 194 35.01 32.95 10.06
C HIS A 194 35.37 34.45 10.07
N GLN A 195 34.42 35.32 10.42
CA GLN A 195 34.60 36.78 10.47
C GLN A 195 34.75 37.32 11.91
N SER A 196 34.67 36.45 12.92
CA SER A 196 34.90 36.74 14.35
C SER A 196 36.23 36.17 14.81
#